data_AF-A0A8W8L9E9-F1
#
_entry.id   AF-A0A8W8L9E9-F1
#
_cell.length_a   1.000
_cell.length_b   1.000
_cell.length_c   1.000
_cell.angle_alpha   90.00
_cell.angle_beta   90.00
_cell.angle_gamma   90.00
#
_symmetry.space_group_name_H-M   'P 1'
#
loop_
_entity.id
_entity.type
_entity.pdbx_description
1 polymer ?
#
loop_
_entity_poly.entity_id
_entity_poly.type
_entity_poly.pdbx_seq_one_letter_code
_entity_poly.pdbx_strand_id
1 'polypeptide(L)'
;YIYHFCFDTKLQDELGLVKDCFNTFTEIKPSAKKRKFSDTGLGCIMHSCIPTECFVSSNTVLEYCHFELPLQVGQNSIISNCALFEEELSDNLPTPTQTPHNIFLHTVAVRHQDQTKYATVVFHIDDDLKKQVPISNVIEASYLGYDIQRFIENCKLTQFQLDEDTGGVQREGEGEGQALTSLWQMCLFPLESSMTRSLVLALTAAKAAQSNNPDMVDLSGYHVVSMEEILDMKDVRAMLKYRDGLFSKILKS
;
A
#
# COMPACT_ATOMS: atom_id res chain seq x y z
N TYR A 1 2.70 -4.13 -16.15
CA TYR A 1 3.83 -3.62 -15.34
C TYR A 1 4.71 -4.77 -14.84
N ILE A 2 4.24 -5.61 -13.90
CA ILE A 2 4.99 -6.75 -13.35
C ILE A 2 5.65 -7.60 -14.44
N TYR A 3 4.90 -8.02 -15.46
CA TYR A 3 5.45 -8.82 -16.56
C TYR A 3 6.70 -8.19 -17.20
N HIS A 4 6.64 -6.89 -17.49
CA HIS A 4 7.72 -6.18 -18.15
C HIS A 4 8.99 -6.08 -17.27
N PHE A 5 8.83 -5.84 -15.97
CA PHE A 5 9.97 -5.74 -15.04
C PHE A 5 10.50 -7.09 -14.56
N CYS A 6 9.67 -8.14 -14.56
CA CYS A 6 10.04 -9.45 -14.03
C CYS A 6 10.39 -10.48 -15.12
N PHE A 7 9.85 -10.40 -16.33
CA PHE A 7 9.94 -11.48 -17.31
C PHE A 7 10.27 -11.06 -18.75
N ASP A 8 9.97 -9.83 -19.16
CA ASP A 8 10.18 -9.34 -20.52
C ASP A 8 11.64 -8.91 -20.77
N THR A 9 12.52 -9.88 -21.01
CA THR A 9 13.96 -9.63 -21.22
C THR A 9 14.22 -8.72 -22.41
N LYS A 10 13.40 -8.81 -23.47
CA LYS A 10 13.57 -7.98 -24.67
C LYS A 10 13.33 -6.51 -24.37
N LEU A 11 12.22 -6.20 -23.70
CA LEU A 11 11.93 -4.81 -23.32
C LEU A 11 12.95 -4.29 -22.29
N GLN A 12 13.40 -5.16 -21.38
CA GLN A 12 14.45 -4.83 -20.41
C GLN A 12 15.74 -4.40 -21.12
N ASP A 13 16.19 -5.17 -22.11
CA ASP A 13 17.40 -4.86 -22.89
C ASP A 13 17.23 -3.57 -23.72
N GLU A 14 16.08 -3.37 -24.37
CA GLU A 14 15.81 -2.19 -25.21
C GLU A 14 15.72 -0.88 -24.40
N LEU A 15 15.16 -0.94 -23.19
CA LEU A 15 14.99 0.23 -22.31
C LEU A 15 16.10 0.37 -21.26
N GLY A 16 17.06 -0.55 -21.23
CA GLY A 16 18.11 -0.60 -20.20
C GLY A 16 17.55 -0.82 -18.78
N LEU A 17 16.43 -1.54 -18.64
CA LEU A 17 15.87 -1.88 -17.33
C LEU A 17 16.69 -3.01 -16.72
N VAL A 18 17.33 -2.72 -15.60
CA VAL A 18 18.09 -3.70 -14.84
C VAL A 18 17.25 -4.16 -13.66
N LYS A 19 17.03 -5.47 -13.53
CA LYS A 19 16.55 -6.04 -12.26
C LYS A 19 17.60 -5.78 -11.19
N ASP A 20 17.16 -5.46 -9.98
CA ASP A 20 18.05 -5.13 -8.88
C ASP A 20 18.87 -3.84 -9.13
N CYS A 21 18.18 -2.79 -9.59
CA CYS A 21 18.80 -1.50 -9.88
C CYS A 21 18.95 -0.62 -8.62
N PHE A 22 20.20 -0.27 -8.28
CA PHE A 22 20.52 0.69 -7.23
C PHE A 22 19.91 0.35 -5.87
N ASN A 23 20.25 -0.83 -5.34
CA ASN A 23 19.75 -1.31 -4.06
C ASN A 23 20.88 -1.53 -3.06
N THR A 24 20.51 -1.59 -1.78
CA THR A 24 21.39 -2.10 -0.74
C THR A 24 20.68 -3.15 0.10
N PHE A 25 21.42 -4.18 0.51
CA PHE A 25 20.93 -5.27 1.33
C PHE A 25 21.62 -5.23 2.68
N THR A 26 20.85 -5.12 3.75
CA THR A 26 21.39 -5.00 5.11
C THR A 26 21.37 -6.34 5.82
N GLU A 27 22.49 -6.72 6.45
CA GLU A 27 22.50 -7.87 7.37
C GLU A 27 21.85 -7.50 8.69
N ILE A 28 20.88 -8.28 9.15
CA ILE A 28 20.34 -8.13 10.50
C ILE A 28 21.27 -8.87 11.47
N LYS A 29 21.80 -8.15 12.48
CA LYS A 29 22.59 -8.77 13.55
C LYS A 29 21.79 -9.92 14.16
N PRO A 30 22.43 -11.05 14.56
CA PRO A 30 21.73 -12.22 15.05
C PRO A 30 21.12 -11.96 16.44
N SER A 31 19.98 -11.28 16.50
CA SER A 31 19.07 -11.25 17.64
C SER A 31 17.93 -12.24 17.40
N ALA A 32 17.51 -12.92 18.46
CA ALA A 32 16.86 -14.21 18.40
C ALA A 32 15.41 -14.16 17.85
N LYS A 33 15.23 -14.64 16.61
CA LYS A 33 14.13 -15.51 16.11
C LYS A 33 14.23 -15.56 14.57
N LYS A 34 15.24 -16.28 14.06
CA LYS A 34 15.48 -16.40 12.62
C LYS A 34 14.44 -17.29 11.96
N ARG A 35 13.64 -16.75 11.04
CA ARG A 35 13.14 -17.53 9.90
C ARG A 35 14.07 -17.20 8.75
N LYS A 36 14.88 -18.18 8.31
CA LYS A 36 15.60 -18.04 7.05
C LYS A 36 14.55 -18.05 5.94
N PHE A 37 14.32 -16.92 5.32
CA PHE A 37 13.61 -16.88 4.05
C PHE A 37 14.59 -17.34 2.96
N SER A 38 14.15 -18.22 2.06
CA SER A 38 15.01 -19.07 1.22
C SER A 38 15.82 -18.31 0.15
N ASP A 39 16.87 -18.96 -0.38
CA ASP A 39 17.71 -18.52 -1.51
C ASP A 39 16.98 -18.46 -2.88
N THR A 40 15.64 -18.43 -2.90
CA THR A 40 14.82 -18.60 -4.12
C THR A 40 13.67 -17.58 -4.19
N GLY A 41 14.02 -16.30 -4.34
CA GLY A 41 13.10 -15.25 -4.79
C GLY A 41 13.79 -13.89 -4.88
N LEU A 42 13.98 -13.38 -6.10
CA LEU A 42 14.44 -12.01 -6.39
C LEU A 42 13.49 -11.40 -7.44
N GLY A 43 12.34 -10.90 -6.99
CA GLY A 43 11.53 -10.01 -7.82
C GLY A 43 12.34 -8.81 -8.34
N CYS A 44 11.73 -7.95 -9.14
CA CYS A 44 12.42 -6.74 -9.57
C CYS A 44 12.53 -5.75 -8.41
N ILE A 45 13.72 -5.61 -7.81
CA ILE A 45 13.96 -4.65 -6.74
C ILE A 45 14.65 -3.41 -7.30
N MET A 46 14.19 -2.21 -6.95
CA MET A 46 14.78 -0.96 -7.47
C MET A 46 14.85 0.13 -6.40
N HIS A 47 15.94 0.89 -6.32
CA HIS A 47 16.09 2.03 -5.43
C HIS A 47 15.72 1.76 -3.97
N SER A 48 16.03 0.57 -3.45
CA SER A 48 15.54 0.10 -2.15
C SER A 48 16.66 -0.33 -1.19
N CYS A 49 16.38 -0.22 0.11
CA CYS A 49 17.22 -0.70 1.21
C CYS A 49 16.41 -1.71 2.01
N ILE A 50 16.75 -3.00 1.93
CA ILE A 50 15.98 -4.06 2.61
C ILE A 50 16.91 -5.09 3.25
N PRO A 51 16.45 -5.84 4.28
CA PRO A 51 17.27 -6.89 4.85
C PRO A 51 17.50 -8.06 3.90
N THR A 52 18.65 -8.74 4.05
CA THR A 52 18.98 -9.96 3.30
C THR A 52 17.98 -11.10 3.53
N GLU A 53 17.29 -11.06 4.68
CA GLU A 53 16.27 -12.02 5.08
C GLU A 53 14.89 -11.70 4.49
N CYS A 54 14.71 -10.61 3.73
CA CYS A 54 13.47 -10.41 3.00
C CYS A 54 13.29 -11.46 1.90
N PHE A 55 12.04 -11.88 1.69
CA PHE A 55 11.67 -12.71 0.54
C PHE A 55 10.88 -11.89 -0.45
N VAL A 56 11.39 -11.73 -1.67
CA VAL A 56 10.66 -11.04 -2.75
C VAL A 56 10.38 -12.03 -3.87
N SER A 57 9.12 -12.38 -4.08
CA SER A 57 8.77 -13.35 -5.13
C SER A 57 9.18 -12.87 -6.52
N SER A 58 9.57 -13.79 -7.40
CA SER A 58 10.07 -13.49 -8.76
C SER A 58 9.08 -12.72 -9.65
N ASN A 59 7.79 -12.77 -9.34
CA ASN A 59 6.71 -12.04 -10.03
C ASN A 59 6.28 -10.77 -9.26
N THR A 60 7.19 -10.11 -8.56
CA THR A 60 6.89 -8.93 -7.73
C THR A 60 7.84 -7.80 -8.07
N VAL A 61 7.36 -6.56 -8.00
CA VAL A 61 8.20 -5.36 -8.08
C VAL A 61 8.23 -4.69 -6.71
N LEU A 62 9.43 -4.35 -6.23
CA LEU A 62 9.64 -3.62 -4.99
C LEU A 62 10.52 -2.41 -5.28
N GLU A 63 10.01 -1.20 -5.04
CA GLU A 63 10.71 0.02 -5.40
C GLU A 63 10.64 1.12 -4.34
N TYR A 64 11.71 1.90 -4.17
CA TYR A 64 11.79 2.99 -3.19
C TYR A 64 11.44 2.57 -1.74
N CYS A 65 11.68 1.30 -1.40
CA CYS A 65 11.36 0.77 -0.09
C CYS A 65 12.56 0.84 0.87
N HIS A 66 12.26 1.08 2.15
CA HIS A 66 13.28 1.07 3.21
C HIS A 66 12.79 0.24 4.39
N PHE A 67 13.27 -1.01 4.48
CA PHE A 67 12.92 -1.92 5.56
C PHE A 67 14.14 -2.18 6.43
N GLU A 68 13.94 -2.19 7.74
CA GLU A 68 14.94 -2.64 8.72
C GLU A 68 14.62 -4.03 9.26
N LEU A 69 13.37 -4.49 9.08
CA LEU A 69 12.91 -5.80 9.48
C LEU A 69 12.57 -6.68 8.27
N PRO A 70 12.78 -8.02 8.37
CA PRO A 70 12.46 -8.92 7.29
C PRO A 70 10.96 -8.95 7.01
N LEU A 71 10.60 -8.88 5.73
CA LEU A 71 9.22 -8.96 5.27
C LEU A 71 9.13 -9.98 4.13
N GLN A 72 8.16 -10.90 4.23
CA GLN A 72 7.81 -11.77 3.12
C GLN A 72 6.86 -11.04 2.18
N VAL A 73 7.33 -10.69 0.99
CA VAL A 73 6.52 -9.99 0.00
C VAL A 73 5.67 -11.00 -0.76
N GLY A 74 4.36 -10.75 -0.78
CA GLY A 74 3.40 -11.59 -1.48
C GLY A 74 3.61 -11.51 -2.99
N GLN A 75 3.53 -12.67 -3.63
CA GLN A 75 3.57 -12.83 -5.09
C GLN A 75 2.61 -11.92 -5.85
N ASN A 76 2.95 -11.65 -7.11
CA ASN A 76 2.15 -10.87 -8.06
C ASN A 76 1.77 -9.48 -7.52
N SER A 77 2.73 -8.82 -6.87
CA SER A 77 2.50 -7.56 -6.19
C SER A 77 3.44 -6.46 -6.65
N ILE A 78 3.05 -5.22 -6.37
CA ILE A 78 3.89 -4.03 -6.51
C ILE A 78 3.92 -3.33 -5.15
N ILE A 79 5.10 -3.22 -4.56
CA ILE A 79 5.32 -2.51 -3.29
C ILE A 79 6.18 -1.29 -3.59
N SER A 80 5.63 -0.10 -3.43
CA SER A 80 6.32 1.13 -3.83
C SER A 80 6.35 2.14 -2.69
N ASN A 81 7.52 2.71 -2.41
CA ASN A 81 7.68 3.81 -1.49
C ASN A 81 7.19 3.49 -0.06
N CYS A 82 7.38 2.25 0.41
CA CYS A 82 6.99 1.82 1.76
C CYS A 82 8.20 1.75 2.68
N ALA A 83 8.03 2.07 3.97
CA ALA A 83 9.09 1.98 4.97
C ALA A 83 8.66 1.19 6.20
N LEU A 84 9.61 0.50 6.84
CA LEU A 84 9.40 -0.32 8.04
C LEU A 84 10.63 -0.20 8.94
N PHE A 85 10.57 0.72 9.90
CA PHE A 85 11.63 1.00 10.86
C PHE A 85 11.37 0.30 12.19
N GLU A 86 12.39 -0.34 12.75
CA GLU A 86 12.23 -1.16 13.98
C GLU A 86 11.85 -0.28 15.18
N GLU A 87 12.42 0.91 15.29
CA GLU A 87 12.18 1.85 16.40
C GLU A 87 10.77 2.44 16.43
N GLU A 88 10.05 2.40 15.31
CA GLU A 88 8.67 2.88 15.22
C GLU A 88 7.64 1.80 15.60
N LEU A 89 8.09 0.55 15.74
CA LEU A 89 7.27 -0.53 16.26
C LEU A 89 7.30 -0.48 17.78
N SER A 90 6.10 -0.46 18.38
CA SER A 90 5.89 -0.51 19.83
C SER A 90 4.99 -1.70 20.14
N ASP A 91 4.82 -2.04 21.43
CA ASP A 91 3.96 -3.16 21.86
C ASP A 91 2.53 -3.11 21.29
N ASN A 92 2.06 -1.93 20.89
CA ASN A 92 0.72 -1.71 20.34
C ASN A 92 0.63 -1.80 18.81
N LEU A 93 1.75 -2.03 18.10
CA LEU A 93 1.80 -2.10 16.64
C LEU A 93 2.38 -3.45 16.21
N PRO A 94 1.59 -4.36 15.59
CA PRO A 94 2.08 -5.68 15.23
C PRO A 94 3.18 -5.58 14.17
N THR A 95 4.28 -6.31 14.37
CA THR A 95 5.33 -6.43 13.35
C THR A 95 4.77 -7.22 12.15
N PRO A 96 4.69 -6.62 10.95
CA PRO A 96 4.23 -7.34 9.78
C PRO A 96 5.29 -8.36 9.37
N THR A 97 4.90 -9.63 9.22
CA THR A 97 5.81 -10.68 8.76
C THR A 97 5.65 -10.98 7.27
N GLN A 98 4.51 -10.61 6.69
CA GLN A 98 4.20 -10.83 5.28
C GLN A 98 3.22 -9.79 4.75
N THR A 99 3.25 -9.58 3.45
CA THR A 99 2.21 -8.84 2.71
C THR A 99 1.28 -9.81 1.98
N PRO A 100 0.02 -9.45 1.73
CA PRO A 100 -0.88 -10.26 0.89
C PRO A 100 -0.33 -10.46 -0.54
N HIS A 101 -0.85 -11.47 -1.23
CA HIS A 101 -0.61 -11.68 -2.66
C HIS A 101 -1.50 -10.78 -3.51
N ASN A 102 -1.14 -10.58 -4.77
CA ASN A 102 -1.99 -9.91 -5.76
C ASN A 102 -2.33 -8.47 -5.39
N ILE A 103 -1.39 -7.72 -4.80
CA ILE A 103 -1.66 -6.35 -4.33
C ILE A 103 -0.75 -5.30 -4.94
N PHE A 104 -1.28 -4.10 -5.05
CA PHE A 104 -0.54 -2.86 -5.15
C PHE A 104 -0.53 -2.18 -3.78
N LEU A 105 0.66 -1.90 -3.23
CA LEU A 105 0.86 -1.15 -2.01
C LEU A 105 1.73 0.07 -2.29
N HIS A 106 1.27 1.25 -1.89
CA HIS A 106 2.05 2.47 -2.05
C HIS A 106 1.82 3.45 -0.90
N THR A 107 2.89 3.96 -0.30
CA THR A 107 2.77 5.01 0.73
C THR A 107 3.01 6.38 0.13
N VAL A 108 2.03 7.26 0.33
CA VAL A 108 2.04 8.65 -0.13
C VAL A 108 2.13 9.57 1.08
N ALA A 109 3.03 10.56 1.03
CA ALA A 109 3.00 11.68 1.96
C ALA A 109 1.95 12.69 1.51
N VAL A 110 1.11 13.15 2.44
CA VAL A 110 0.04 14.13 2.22
C VAL A 110 0.15 15.28 3.22
N ARG A 111 -0.34 16.46 2.83
CA ARG A 111 -0.44 17.63 3.68
C ARG A 111 -1.85 17.68 4.28
N HIS A 112 -1.96 17.46 5.57
CA HIS A 112 -3.22 17.48 6.29
C HIS A 112 -3.07 18.32 7.57
N GLN A 113 -3.92 19.34 7.74
CA GLN A 113 -3.86 20.29 8.86
C GLN A 113 -2.44 20.87 9.07
N ASP A 114 -1.85 21.38 7.98
CA ASP A 114 -0.48 21.92 7.90
C ASP A 114 0.67 20.95 8.23
N GLN A 115 0.37 19.70 8.58
CA GLN A 115 1.34 18.66 8.89
C GLN A 115 1.49 17.67 7.73
N THR A 116 2.69 17.11 7.58
CA THR A 116 2.87 15.92 6.74
C THR A 116 2.31 14.71 7.47
N LYS A 117 1.40 13.99 6.82
CA LYS A 117 0.87 12.68 7.20
C LYS A 117 1.14 11.69 6.08
N TYR A 118 0.87 10.42 6.33
CA TYR A 118 1.11 9.35 5.38
C TYR A 118 -0.12 8.47 5.24
N ALA A 119 -0.45 8.12 3.98
CA ALA A 119 -1.47 7.15 3.64
C ALA A 119 -0.84 6.04 2.82
N THR A 120 -0.94 4.79 3.29
CA THR A 120 -0.60 3.62 2.51
C THR A 120 -1.85 3.10 1.82
N VAL A 121 -1.88 3.24 0.50
CA VAL A 121 -2.96 2.74 -0.33
C VAL A 121 -2.72 1.27 -0.62
N VAL A 122 -3.78 0.48 -0.59
CA VAL A 122 -3.77 -0.95 -0.87
C VAL A 122 -4.89 -1.27 -1.86
N PHE A 123 -4.55 -1.94 -2.94
CA PHE A 123 -5.52 -2.43 -3.92
C PHE A 123 -5.15 -3.86 -4.31
N HIS A 124 -6.16 -4.67 -4.63
CA HIS A 124 -5.91 -5.91 -5.38
C HIS A 124 -5.61 -5.56 -6.83
N ILE A 125 -4.84 -6.41 -7.51
CA ILE A 125 -4.52 -6.23 -8.94
C ILE A 125 -5.77 -6.25 -9.85
N ASP A 126 -6.87 -6.81 -9.37
CA ASP A 126 -8.15 -6.89 -10.07
C ASP A 126 -9.15 -5.79 -9.64
N ASP A 127 -8.78 -4.94 -8.68
CA ASP A 127 -9.64 -3.81 -8.28
C ASP A 127 -9.69 -2.78 -9.40
N ASP A 128 -10.90 -2.43 -9.83
CA ASP A 128 -11.12 -1.37 -10.82
C ASP A 128 -11.43 -0.05 -10.10
N LEU A 129 -10.40 0.81 -10.01
CA LEU A 129 -10.48 2.08 -9.29
C LEU A 129 -11.58 3.01 -9.84
N LYS A 130 -11.90 2.92 -11.13
CA LYS A 130 -12.79 3.87 -11.83
C LYS A 130 -14.16 3.28 -12.15
N LYS A 131 -14.36 1.99 -11.90
CA LYS A 131 -15.66 1.34 -12.09
C LYS A 131 -16.71 2.07 -11.26
N GLN A 132 -17.66 2.67 -11.96
CA GLN A 132 -18.76 3.37 -11.35
C GLN A 132 -19.79 2.36 -10.83
N VAL A 133 -20.23 2.54 -9.59
CA VAL A 133 -21.29 1.79 -8.95
C VAL A 133 -22.33 2.77 -8.38
N PRO A 134 -23.63 2.45 -8.46
CA PRO A 134 -24.64 3.22 -7.75
C PRO A 134 -24.35 3.24 -6.25
N ILE A 135 -24.48 4.39 -5.60
CA ILE A 135 -24.29 4.52 -4.14
C ILE A 135 -25.20 3.54 -3.39
N SER A 136 -26.41 3.32 -3.87
CA SER A 136 -27.37 2.34 -3.32
C SER A 136 -26.84 0.91 -3.25
N ASN A 137 -25.87 0.56 -4.10
CA ASN A 137 -25.29 -0.79 -4.22
C ASN A 137 -23.81 -0.81 -3.82
N VAL A 138 -23.30 0.26 -3.20
CA VAL A 138 -21.86 0.40 -2.98
C VAL A 138 -21.28 -0.68 -2.08
N ILE A 139 -22.05 -1.18 -1.11
CA ILE A 139 -21.62 -2.23 -0.18
C ILE A 139 -21.24 -3.56 -0.88
N GLU A 140 -21.77 -3.78 -2.09
CA GLU A 140 -21.50 -4.95 -2.94
C GLU A 140 -20.34 -4.70 -3.92
N ALA A 141 -19.73 -3.51 -3.90
CA ALA A 141 -18.59 -3.22 -4.77
C ALA A 141 -17.39 -4.08 -4.39
N SER A 142 -16.67 -4.59 -5.39
CA SER A 142 -15.45 -5.38 -5.17
C SER A 142 -14.30 -4.49 -4.69
N TYR A 143 -13.65 -4.88 -3.60
CA TYR A 143 -12.42 -4.32 -3.07
C TYR A 143 -11.58 -5.41 -2.38
N LEU A 144 -10.29 -5.47 -2.68
CA LEU A 144 -9.38 -6.52 -2.16
C LEU A 144 -9.81 -7.96 -2.49
N GLY A 145 -10.56 -8.14 -3.59
CA GLY A 145 -11.12 -9.43 -4.00
C GLY A 145 -12.35 -9.89 -3.20
N TYR A 146 -12.96 -9.00 -2.42
CA TYR A 146 -14.18 -9.25 -1.65
C TYR A 146 -15.18 -8.09 -1.80
N ASP A 147 -16.39 -8.23 -1.28
CA ASP A 147 -17.33 -7.11 -1.19
C ASP A 147 -16.80 -6.07 -0.18
N ILE A 148 -16.92 -4.78 -0.50
CA ILE A 148 -16.36 -3.70 0.33
C ILE A 148 -16.97 -3.66 1.73
N GLN A 149 -18.21 -4.12 1.89
CA GLN A 149 -18.84 -4.33 3.19
C GLN A 149 -17.94 -5.11 4.14
N ARG A 150 -17.28 -6.17 3.63
CA ARG A 150 -16.37 -6.98 4.42
C ARG A 150 -15.20 -6.16 4.94
N PHE A 151 -14.62 -5.28 4.13
CA PHE A 151 -13.55 -4.39 4.58
C PHE A 151 -14.05 -3.41 5.65
N ILE A 152 -15.22 -2.80 5.42
CA ILE A 152 -15.82 -1.83 6.34
C ILE A 152 -16.07 -2.46 7.71
N GLU A 153 -16.71 -3.62 7.75
CA GLU A 153 -17.04 -4.33 9.00
C GLU A 153 -15.79 -4.81 9.74
N ASN A 154 -14.85 -5.46 9.03
CA ASN A 154 -13.63 -5.99 9.64
C ASN A 154 -12.64 -4.90 10.06
N CYS A 155 -12.76 -3.70 9.51
CA CYS A 155 -11.92 -2.56 9.89
C CYS A 155 -12.63 -1.55 10.79
N LYS A 156 -13.91 -1.78 11.14
CA LYS A 156 -14.75 -0.83 11.90
C LYS A 156 -14.74 0.57 11.31
N LEU A 157 -14.83 0.65 9.98
CA LEU A 157 -14.74 1.90 9.22
C LEU A 157 -16.07 2.67 9.29
N THR A 158 -16.34 3.28 10.44
CA THR A 158 -17.62 3.99 10.72
C THR A 158 -17.85 5.23 9.87
N GLN A 159 -16.78 5.80 9.36
CA GLN A 159 -16.74 7.03 8.57
C GLN A 159 -16.83 6.76 7.06
N PHE A 160 -17.06 5.50 6.66
CA PHE A 160 -17.48 5.16 5.31
C PHE A 160 -18.92 5.66 5.11
N GLN A 161 -19.05 6.96 4.85
CA GLN A 161 -20.31 7.62 4.53
C GLN A 161 -20.27 8.00 3.05
N LEU A 162 -21.15 7.38 2.27
CA LEU A 162 -21.46 7.82 0.92
C LEU A 162 -22.90 8.32 0.98
N ASP A 163 -23.03 9.63 0.99
CA ASP A 163 -24.31 10.29 0.99
C ASP A 163 -24.80 10.41 -0.46
N GLU A 164 -26.04 10.01 -0.72
CA GLU A 164 -26.67 10.16 -2.04
C GLU A 164 -26.74 11.63 -2.47
N ASP A 165 -26.80 12.56 -1.51
CA ASP A 165 -26.92 14.00 -1.74
C ASP A 165 -25.56 14.72 -1.95
N THR A 166 -24.44 14.16 -1.45
CA THR A 166 -23.12 14.83 -1.48
C THR A 166 -21.97 14.01 -2.09
N GLY A 167 -22.15 12.71 -2.35
CA GLY A 167 -21.07 11.78 -2.64
C GLY A 167 -20.98 11.22 -4.07
N GLY A 168 -21.72 11.77 -5.04
CA GLY A 168 -21.79 11.20 -6.39
C GLY A 168 -21.55 12.17 -7.54
N VAL A 169 -20.98 11.66 -8.64
CA VAL A 169 -20.95 12.38 -9.91
C VAL A 169 -22.30 12.19 -10.60
N GLN A 170 -23.15 13.21 -10.59
CA GLN A 170 -24.35 13.23 -11.42
C GLN A 170 -23.91 13.32 -12.89
N ARG A 171 -24.29 12.34 -13.72
CA ARG A 171 -24.07 12.46 -15.16
C ARG A 171 -25.03 13.49 -15.74
N GLU A 172 -24.49 14.55 -16.32
CA GLU A 172 -25.28 15.47 -17.14
C GLU A 172 -25.88 14.69 -18.33
N GLY A 173 -27.21 14.61 -18.41
CA GLY A 173 -27.93 14.09 -19.58
C GLY A 173 -28.92 12.95 -19.33
N GLU A 174 -28.96 12.37 -18.13
CA GLU A 174 -29.94 11.34 -17.75
C GLU A 174 -30.76 11.90 -16.56
N GLY A 175 -32.07 12.10 -16.74
CA GLY A 175 -32.95 12.68 -15.70
C GLY A 175 -32.92 11.90 -14.40
N GLU A 176 -33.21 12.55 -13.26
CA GLU A 176 -33.11 12.00 -11.87
C GLU A 176 -32.07 10.86 -11.75
N GLY A 177 -30.83 11.16 -12.14
CA GLY A 177 -29.76 10.16 -12.27
C GLY A 177 -29.31 9.62 -10.92
N GLN A 178 -29.18 8.30 -10.82
CA GLN A 178 -28.62 7.64 -9.64
C GLN A 178 -27.22 8.19 -9.36
N ALA A 179 -26.97 8.61 -8.11
CA ALA A 179 -25.65 9.02 -7.68
C ALA A 179 -24.66 7.85 -7.80
N LEU A 180 -23.56 8.07 -8.51
CA LEU A 180 -22.52 7.07 -8.77
C LEU A 180 -21.24 7.40 -8.01
N THR A 181 -20.56 6.36 -7.56
CA THR A 181 -19.23 6.45 -6.93
C THR A 181 -18.30 5.38 -7.47
N SER A 182 -17.02 5.46 -7.15
CA SER A 182 -16.03 4.41 -7.46
C SER A 182 -14.98 4.35 -6.35
N LEU A 183 -14.16 3.29 -6.32
CA LEU A 183 -13.08 3.15 -5.35
C LEU A 183 -12.14 4.37 -5.32
N TRP A 184 -12.05 5.12 -6.43
CA TRP A 184 -11.34 6.39 -6.51
C TRP A 184 -11.79 7.43 -5.46
N GLN A 185 -13.11 7.54 -5.24
CA GLN A 185 -13.71 8.51 -4.31
C GLN A 185 -14.00 7.93 -2.92
N MET A 186 -13.85 6.62 -2.72
CA MET A 186 -14.13 6.00 -1.43
C MET A 186 -13.02 6.28 -0.42
N CYS A 187 -13.38 6.81 0.75
CA CYS A 187 -12.43 7.13 1.83
C CYS A 187 -12.03 5.86 2.58
N LEU A 188 -10.99 5.18 2.10
CA LEU A 188 -10.56 3.87 2.60
C LEU A 188 -9.21 3.90 3.34
N PHE A 189 -8.43 4.96 3.16
CA PHE A 189 -7.02 4.97 3.55
C PHE A 189 -6.79 5.84 4.78
N PRO A 190 -6.49 5.26 5.96
CA PRO A 190 -6.25 6.03 7.17
C PRO A 190 -4.94 6.82 7.09
N LEU A 191 -4.98 8.07 7.56
CA LEU A 191 -3.79 8.90 7.73
C LEU A 191 -3.03 8.53 9.01
N GLU A 192 -1.71 8.47 8.88
CA GLU A 192 -0.80 8.21 9.98
C GLU A 192 0.35 9.21 10.03
N SER A 193 1.03 9.26 11.18
CA SER A 193 2.12 10.21 11.45
C SER A 193 3.46 9.82 10.82
N SER A 194 3.63 8.54 10.45
CA SER A 194 4.84 8.04 9.82
C SER A 194 4.53 6.99 8.75
N MET A 195 5.50 6.73 7.88
CA MET A 195 5.38 5.72 6.82
C MET A 195 5.26 4.30 7.39
N THR A 196 6.00 3.97 8.45
CA THR A 196 5.92 2.65 9.10
C THR A 196 4.53 2.41 9.67
N ARG A 197 3.99 3.37 10.43
CA ARG A 197 2.66 3.24 11.01
C ARG A 197 1.59 3.10 9.95
N SER A 198 1.67 3.91 8.89
CA SER A 198 0.75 3.84 7.75
C SER A 198 0.81 2.47 7.05
N LEU A 199 2.01 1.94 6.80
CA LEU A 199 2.21 0.63 6.17
C LEU A 199 1.63 -0.49 7.03
N VAL A 200 1.97 -0.51 8.32
CA VAL A 200 1.48 -1.56 9.23
C VAL A 200 -0.03 -1.50 9.33
N LEU A 201 -0.61 -0.31 9.42
CA LEU A 201 -2.07 -0.15 9.51
C LEU A 201 -2.77 -0.67 8.25
N ALA A 202 -2.28 -0.33 7.05
CA ALA A 202 -2.83 -0.82 5.79
C ALA A 202 -2.71 -2.34 5.64
N LEU A 203 -1.55 -2.92 5.99
CA LEU A 203 -1.36 -4.37 5.99
C LEU A 203 -2.27 -5.09 7.00
N THR A 204 -2.45 -4.50 8.18
CA THR A 204 -3.34 -5.05 9.22
C THR A 204 -4.79 -5.01 8.77
N ALA A 205 -5.24 -3.91 8.15
CA ALA A 205 -6.58 -3.77 7.59
C ALA A 205 -6.84 -4.77 6.44
N ALA A 206 -5.91 -4.89 5.49
CA ALA A 206 -6.02 -5.88 4.42
C ALA A 206 -6.09 -7.32 4.98
N LYS A 207 -5.31 -7.62 6.02
CA LYS A 207 -5.34 -8.93 6.69
C LYS A 207 -6.62 -9.16 7.49
N ALA A 208 -7.19 -8.14 8.13
CA ALA A 208 -8.46 -8.21 8.81
C ALA A 208 -9.59 -8.59 7.84
N ALA A 209 -9.66 -7.92 6.68
CA ALA A 209 -10.59 -8.27 5.62
C ALA A 209 -10.34 -9.69 5.09
N GLN A 210 -9.09 -10.04 4.75
CA GLN A 210 -8.73 -11.37 4.23
C GLN A 210 -9.11 -12.50 5.20
N SER A 211 -8.86 -12.33 6.49
CA SER A 211 -9.14 -13.33 7.53
C SER A 211 -10.57 -13.28 8.09
N ASN A 212 -11.36 -12.28 7.70
CA ASN A 212 -12.68 -12.00 8.26
C ASN A 212 -12.64 -11.89 9.80
N ASN A 213 -11.67 -11.13 10.30
CA ASN A 213 -11.47 -10.94 11.74
C ASN A 213 -11.54 -9.44 12.12
N PRO A 214 -12.66 -8.99 12.72
CA PRO A 214 -12.87 -7.59 13.12
C PRO A 214 -12.07 -7.16 14.36
N ASP A 215 -11.41 -8.09 15.05
CA ASP A 215 -10.61 -7.78 16.25
C ASP A 215 -9.16 -7.38 15.91
N MET A 216 -8.77 -7.44 14.63
CA MET A 216 -7.40 -7.16 14.20
C MET A 216 -7.07 -5.67 14.10
N VAL A 217 -8.05 -4.84 13.76
CA VAL A 217 -7.86 -3.39 13.57
C VAL A 217 -9.15 -2.64 13.86
N ASP A 218 -9.02 -1.40 14.32
CA ASP A 218 -10.13 -0.48 14.51
C ASP A 218 -9.77 0.85 13.85
N LEU A 219 -10.46 1.18 12.76
CA LEU A 219 -10.25 2.42 12.01
C LEU A 219 -11.22 3.54 12.41
N SER A 220 -12.13 3.32 13.37
CA SER A 220 -13.17 4.31 13.73
C SER A 220 -12.60 5.65 14.24
N GLY A 221 -11.40 5.63 14.83
CA GLY A 221 -10.71 6.83 15.31
C GLY A 221 -9.80 7.52 14.30
N TYR A 222 -9.69 7.02 13.07
CA TYR A 222 -8.75 7.54 12.06
C TYR A 222 -9.45 8.49 11.09
N HIS A 223 -8.74 9.55 10.70
CA HIS A 223 -9.11 10.30 9.51
C HIS A 223 -8.73 9.46 8.29
N VAL A 224 -9.72 9.09 7.48
CA VAL A 224 -9.54 8.29 6.27
C VAL A 224 -9.83 9.14 5.05
N VAL A 225 -9.09 8.87 3.99
CA VAL A 225 -9.13 9.66 2.76
C VAL A 225 -9.25 8.73 1.56
N SER A 226 -9.76 9.27 0.47
CA SER A 226 -9.89 8.62 -0.83
C SER A 226 -8.62 8.77 -1.68
N MET A 227 -8.53 8.04 -2.80
CA MET A 227 -7.44 8.26 -3.76
C MET A 227 -7.46 9.66 -4.36
N GLU A 228 -8.67 10.18 -4.61
CA GLU A 228 -8.88 11.55 -5.09
C GLU A 228 -8.27 12.58 -4.14
N GLU A 229 -8.66 12.54 -2.87
CA GLU A 229 -8.15 13.44 -1.84
C GLU A 229 -6.63 13.30 -1.66
N ILE A 230 -6.09 12.08 -1.71
CA ILE A 230 -4.64 11.84 -1.60
C ILE A 230 -3.86 12.59 -2.70
N LEU A 231 -4.42 12.67 -3.92
CA LEU A 231 -3.76 13.39 -5.01
C LEU A 231 -3.80 14.90 -4.81
N ASP A 232 -4.90 15.43 -4.31
CA ASP A 232 -5.04 16.86 -4.02
C ASP A 232 -4.16 17.31 -2.86
N MET A 233 -4.01 16.45 -1.84
CA MET A 233 -3.22 16.74 -0.64
C MET A 233 -1.73 16.38 -0.77
N LYS A 234 -1.27 15.84 -1.90
CA LYS A 234 0.07 15.23 -2.01
C LYS A 234 1.21 16.16 -1.58
N ASP A 235 2.00 15.75 -0.59
CA ASP A 235 3.21 16.44 -0.14
C ASP A 235 4.44 15.96 -0.92
N VAL A 236 4.61 16.52 -2.13
CA VAL A 236 5.74 16.19 -3.02
C VAL A 236 7.10 16.46 -2.38
N ARG A 237 7.21 17.51 -1.55
CA ARG A 237 8.48 17.87 -0.90
C ARG A 237 8.89 16.82 0.14
N ALA A 238 7.95 16.34 0.93
CA ALA A 238 8.20 15.26 1.88
C ALA A 238 8.62 13.96 1.16
N MET A 239 7.95 13.63 0.04
CA MET A 239 8.30 12.47 -0.78
C MET A 239 9.71 12.54 -1.38
N LEU A 240 10.10 13.70 -1.92
CA LEU A 240 11.45 13.91 -2.44
C LEU A 240 12.49 13.80 -1.33
N LYS A 241 12.25 14.44 -0.18
CA LYS A 241 13.14 14.35 0.99
C LYS A 241 13.35 12.91 1.44
N TYR A 242 12.29 12.10 1.47
CA TYR A 242 12.39 10.67 1.78
C TYR A 242 13.26 9.93 0.75
N ARG A 243 13.02 10.13 -0.55
CA ARG A 243 13.78 9.47 -1.62
C ARG A 243 15.24 9.89 -1.65
N ASP A 244 15.55 11.16 -1.40
CA ASP A 244 16.92 11.66 -1.30
C ASP A 244 17.65 11.04 -0.10
N GLY A 245 16.93 10.85 1.02
CA GLY A 245 17.42 10.15 2.20
C GLY A 245 17.75 8.68 1.91
N LEU A 246 16.83 7.97 1.24
CA LEU A 246 17.03 6.58 0.83
C LEU A 246 18.17 6.45 -0.18
N PHE A 247 18.24 7.35 -1.17
CA PHE A 247 19.34 7.41 -2.13
C PHE A 247 20.69 7.59 -1.43
N SER A 248 20.77 8.54 -0.49
CA SER A 248 21.97 8.78 0.31
C SER A 248 22.37 7.59 1.19
N LYS A 249 21.39 6.81 1.67
CA LYS A 249 21.62 5.58 2.44
C LYS A 249 22.23 4.50 1.55
N ILE A 250 21.67 4.28 0.35
CA ILE A 250 22.16 3.30 -0.62
C ILE A 250 23.58 3.66 -1.10
N LEU A 251 23.92 4.94 -1.28
CA LEU A 251 25.28 5.35 -1.66
C LEU A 251 26.33 5.12 -0.57
N LYS A 252 25.93 5.02 0.70
CA LYS A 252 26.85 4.93 1.85
C LYS A 252 27.10 3.50 2.32
N SER A 253 26.28 2.53 1.89
CA SER A 253 26.44 1.11 2.18
C SER A 253 27.47 0.46 1.27
#